data_AF-A0AAV6A0V0-F1
#
_entry.id   AF-A0AAV6A0V0-F1
#
_cell.length_a   1.000
_cell.length_b   1.000
_cell.length_c   1.000
_cell.angle_alpha   90.00
_cell.angle_beta   90.00
_cell.angle_gamma   90.00
#
_symmetry.space_group_name_H-M   'P 1'
#
loop_
_entity.id
_entity.type
_entity.pdbx_description
1 polymer ?
#
loop_
_entity_poly.entity_id
_entity_poly.type
_entity_poly.pdbx_seq_one_letter_code
_entity_poly.pdbx_strand_id
1 'polypeptide(L)'
;MPPRLPELIKRARRLAHERDRLVHELAREWSAALRGQGFSPRDLDELWAGLTEDAVRRLLHARAEGASPEAIRREAHEVIARVKERVETELAAGG
;
A
#
# COMPACT_ATOMS: atom_id res chain seq x y z
N MET A 1 25.83 -20.74 -5.40
CA MET A 1 24.78 -21.67 -5.90
C MET A 1 23.48 -20.88 -6.02
N PRO A 2 22.82 -20.83 -7.19
CA PRO A 2 21.56 -20.12 -7.34
C PRO A 2 20.47 -20.73 -6.44
N PRO A 3 19.54 -19.92 -5.89
CA PRO A 3 18.48 -20.41 -5.03
C PRO A 3 17.58 -21.39 -5.79
N ARG A 4 17.16 -22.46 -5.11
CA ARG A 4 16.24 -23.45 -5.69
C ARG A 4 14.83 -22.86 -5.78
N LEU A 5 14.07 -23.27 -6.80
CA LEU A 5 12.69 -22.82 -7.03
C LEU A 5 11.78 -22.93 -5.79
N PRO A 6 11.80 -24.02 -4.99
CA PRO A 6 10.98 -24.12 -3.79
C PRO A 6 11.28 -23.03 -2.73
N GLU A 7 12.55 -22.64 -2.59
CA GLU A 7 12.95 -21.60 -1.64
C GLU A 7 12.51 -20.20 -2.12
N LEU A 8 12.54 -19.96 -3.42
CA LEU A 8 11.97 -18.74 -4.01
C LEU A 8 10.46 -18.66 -3.79
N ILE A 9 9.74 -19.77 -3.96
CA ILE A 9 8.28 -19.83 -3.72
C ILE A 9 7.97 -19.57 -2.24
N LYS A 10 8.70 -20.20 -1.30
CA LYS A 10 8.53 -19.95 0.14
C LYS A 10 8.78 -18.49 0.49
N ARG A 11 9.86 -17.91 -0.06
CA ARG A 11 10.19 -16.50 0.16
C ARG A 11 9.11 -15.57 -0.38
N ALA A 12 8.62 -15.81 -1.59
CA ALA A 12 7.54 -15.01 -2.20
C ALA A 12 6.26 -15.04 -1.35
N ARG A 13 5.87 -16.23 -0.85
CA ARG A 13 4.71 -16.37 0.05
C ARG A 13 4.90 -15.62 1.36
N ARG A 14 6.09 -15.69 1.96
CA ARG A 14 6.40 -14.95 3.19
C ARG A 14 6.30 -13.44 2.98
N LEU A 15 6.88 -12.93 1.89
CA LEU A 15 6.82 -11.51 1.55
C LEU A 15 5.39 -11.04 1.27
N ALA A 16 4.58 -11.86 0.59
CA ALA A 16 3.17 -11.55 0.38
C ALA A 16 2.41 -11.42 1.71
N HIS A 17 2.62 -12.36 2.64
CA HIS A 17 2.00 -12.32 3.96
C HIS A 17 2.45 -11.11 4.78
N GLU A 18 3.75 -10.78 4.73
CA GLU A 18 4.31 -9.60 5.40
C GLU A 18 3.73 -8.31 4.84
N ARG A 19 3.62 -8.18 3.50
CA ARG A 19 2.93 -7.04 2.86
C ARG A 19 1.49 -6.93 3.35
N ASP A 20 0.74 -8.02 3.35
CA ASP A 20 -0.67 -7.99 3.74
C ASP A 20 -0.83 -7.60 5.22
N ARG A 21 0.09 -8.05 6.09
CA ARG A 21 0.15 -7.60 7.49
C ARG A 21 0.44 -6.11 7.61
N LEU A 22 1.42 -5.59 6.88
CA LEU A 22 1.77 -4.16 6.89
C LEU A 22 0.61 -3.30 6.40
N VAL A 23 -0.08 -3.72 5.34
CA VAL A 23 -1.29 -3.04 4.84
C VAL A 23 -2.37 -2.98 5.93
N HIS A 24 -2.58 -4.07 6.67
CA HIS A 24 -3.56 -4.10 7.74
C HIS A 24 -3.21 -3.20 8.92
N GLU A 25 -1.95 -3.24 9.38
CA GLU A 25 -1.47 -2.39 10.47
C GLU A 25 -1.58 -0.90 10.09
N LEU A 26 -1.15 -0.53 8.88
CA LEU A 26 -1.28 0.83 8.37
C LEU A 26 -2.74 1.27 8.28
N ALA A 27 -3.62 0.43 7.71
CA ALA A 27 -5.03 0.78 7.61
C ALA A 27 -5.64 1.07 8.99
N ARG A 28 -5.31 0.28 10.01
CA ARG A 28 -5.81 0.50 11.37
C ARG A 28 -5.33 1.83 11.95
N GLU A 29 -4.07 2.19 11.75
CA GLU A 29 -3.51 3.47 12.19
C GLU A 29 -4.16 4.66 11.47
N TRP A 30 -4.32 4.56 10.15
CA TRP A 30 -5.00 5.58 9.34
C TRP A 30 -6.47 5.75 9.75
N SER A 31 -7.22 4.65 9.91
CA SER A 31 -8.61 4.69 10.38
C SER A 31 -8.74 5.38 11.73
N ALA A 32 -7.84 5.07 12.68
CA ALA A 32 -7.83 5.68 14.00
C ALA A 32 -7.52 7.19 13.93
N ALA A 33 -6.58 7.59 13.07
CA ALA A 33 -6.22 8.98 12.87
C ALA A 33 -7.35 9.79 12.20
N LEU A 34 -7.97 9.24 11.15
CA LEU A 34 -8.99 9.94 10.36
C LEU A 34 -10.38 9.98 11.03
N ARG A 35 -10.65 9.07 11.98
CA ARG A 35 -11.93 9.00 12.68
C ARG A 35 -12.25 10.32 13.37
N GLY A 36 -13.46 10.83 13.12
CA GLY A 36 -13.96 12.07 13.73
C GLY A 36 -13.38 13.36 13.14
N GLN A 37 -12.54 13.30 12.09
CA GLN A 37 -12.01 14.49 11.44
C GLN A 37 -12.95 15.11 10.39
N GLY A 38 -14.07 14.44 10.06
CA GLY A 38 -15.09 15.00 9.17
C GLY A 38 -14.71 15.07 7.68
N PHE A 39 -13.73 14.29 7.24
CA PHE A 39 -13.37 14.19 5.82
C PHE A 39 -14.55 13.71 4.98
N SER A 40 -14.80 14.41 3.87
CA SER A 40 -15.70 13.92 2.84
C SER A 40 -15.02 12.81 2.02
N PRO A 41 -15.78 11.97 1.30
CA PRO A 41 -15.21 10.97 0.38
C PRO A 41 -14.25 11.59 -0.64
N ARG A 42 -14.55 12.80 -1.11
CA ARG A 42 -13.69 13.53 -2.05
C ARG A 42 -12.36 13.95 -1.42
N ASP A 43 -12.38 14.41 -0.18
CA ASP A 43 -11.15 14.80 0.52
C ASP A 43 -10.22 13.59 0.73
N LEU A 44 -10.82 12.41 1.00
CA LEU A 44 -10.07 11.15 1.06
C LEU A 44 -9.49 10.77 -0.30
N ASP A 45 -10.25 10.89 -1.39
CA ASP A 45 -9.75 10.64 -2.74
C ASP A 45 -8.53 11.51 -3.08
N GLU A 46 -8.60 12.82 -2.79
CA GLU A 46 -7.51 13.77 -3.02
C GLU A 46 -6.29 13.44 -2.15
N LEU A 47 -6.50 13.07 -0.89
CA LEU A 47 -5.45 12.61 0.03
C LEU A 47 -4.72 11.37 -0.51
N TRP A 48 -5.47 10.33 -0.90
CA TRP A 48 -4.89 9.08 -1.42
C TRP A 48 -4.15 9.29 -2.73
N ALA A 49 -4.65 10.16 -3.61
CA ALA A 49 -3.95 10.52 -4.85
C ALA A 49 -2.59 11.16 -4.56
N GLY A 50 -2.55 12.15 -3.65
CA GLY A 50 -1.30 12.83 -3.27
C GLY A 50 -0.26 11.88 -2.64
N LEU A 51 -0.71 10.96 -1.78
CA LEU A 51 0.17 9.94 -1.19
C LEU A 51 0.72 8.98 -2.25
N THR A 52 -0.11 8.60 -3.24
CA THR A 52 0.30 7.71 -4.33
C THR A 52 1.34 8.35 -5.21
N GLU A 53 1.15 9.62 -5.59
CA GLU A 53 2.13 10.35 -6.40
C GLU A 53 3.46 10.53 -5.67
N ASP A 54 3.43 10.87 -4.38
CA ASP A 54 4.66 11.01 -3.57
C ASP A 54 5.39 9.66 -3.43
N ALA A 55 4.66 8.58 -3.16
CA ALA A 55 5.24 7.24 -3.07
C ALA A 55 5.88 6.81 -4.40
N VAL A 56 5.19 7.00 -5.53
CA VAL A 56 5.73 6.72 -6.87
C VAL A 56 6.99 7.53 -7.12
N ARG A 57 6.97 8.84 -6.87
CA ARG A 57 8.14 9.71 -7.05
C ARG A 57 9.33 9.23 -6.24
N ARG A 58 9.13 8.90 -4.96
CA ARG A 58 10.18 8.40 -4.07
C ARG A 58 10.73 7.06 -4.55
N LEU A 59 9.87 6.12 -4.93
CA LEU A 59 10.27 4.80 -5.41
C LEU A 59 11.03 4.86 -6.74
N LEU A 60 10.63 5.77 -7.64
CA LEU A 60 11.34 6.03 -8.89
C LEU A 60 12.73 6.66 -8.65
N HIS A 61 12.88 7.50 -7.63
CA HIS A 61 14.18 8.07 -7.23
C HIS A 61 15.08 7.06 -6.51
N ALA A 62 14.50 6.21 -5.66
CA ALA A 62 15.24 5.18 -4.92
C ALA A 62 15.56 3.92 -5.75
N ARG A 63 15.29 3.94 -7.06
CA ARG A 63 15.22 2.77 -7.93
C ARG A 63 16.45 1.87 -7.78
N ALA A 64 16.24 0.67 -7.24
CA ALA A 64 17.16 -0.45 -7.37
C ALA A 64 17.13 -0.98 -8.82
N GLU A 65 18.27 -1.40 -9.34
CA GLU A 65 18.38 -1.96 -10.69
C GLU A 65 17.36 -3.11 -10.89
N GLY A 66 16.59 -3.06 -11.99
CA GLY A 66 15.77 -4.19 -12.45
C GLY A 66 14.24 -3.97 -12.53
N ALA A 67 13.64 -3.02 -11.82
CA ALA A 67 12.19 -2.75 -11.92
C ALA A 67 11.91 -1.66 -12.96
N SER A 68 10.95 -1.86 -13.87
CA SER A 68 10.52 -0.78 -14.79
C SER A 68 9.73 0.31 -14.05
N PRO A 69 9.75 1.57 -14.52
CA PRO A 69 8.93 2.63 -13.95
C PRO A 69 7.44 2.29 -13.88
N GLU A 70 6.93 1.55 -14.86
CA GLU A 70 5.55 1.08 -14.94
C GLU A 70 5.25 0.05 -13.85
N ALA A 71 6.19 -0.86 -13.58
CA ALA A 71 6.05 -1.84 -12.51
C ALA A 71 6.02 -1.15 -11.13
N ILE A 72 6.88 -0.15 -10.92
CA ILE A 72 6.89 0.66 -9.69
C ILE A 72 5.56 1.41 -9.53
N ARG A 73 5.09 2.07 -10.59
CA ARG A 73 3.79 2.75 -10.59
C ARG A 73 2.68 1.79 -10.21
N ARG A 74 2.60 0.64 -10.88
CA ARG A 74 1.56 -0.36 -10.62
C ARG A 74 1.59 -0.83 -9.16
N GLU A 75 2.75 -1.22 -8.65
CA GLU A 75 2.86 -1.72 -7.27
C GLU A 75 2.44 -0.66 -6.24
N ALA A 76 2.87 0.59 -6.42
CA ALA A 76 2.51 1.68 -5.51
C ALA A 76 0.99 1.92 -5.49
N HIS A 77 0.35 1.93 -6.66
CA HIS A 77 -1.10 2.07 -6.77
C HIS A 77 -1.82 0.88 -6.12
N GLU A 78 -1.36 -0.36 -6.36
CA GLU A 78 -1.98 -1.56 -5.78
C GLU A 78 -1.91 -1.57 -4.26
N VAL A 79 -0.75 -1.24 -3.68
CA VAL A 79 -0.58 -1.23 -2.22
C VAL A 79 -1.44 -0.14 -1.58
N ILE A 80 -1.43 1.07 -2.12
CA ILE A 80 -2.20 2.19 -1.56
C ILE A 80 -3.70 1.96 -1.74
N ALA A 81 -4.15 1.41 -2.87
CA ALA A 81 -5.55 1.06 -3.08
C ALA A 81 -6.07 0.08 -2.02
N ARG A 82 -5.27 -0.92 -1.64
CA ARG A 82 -5.64 -1.87 -0.57
C ARG A 82 -5.71 -1.22 0.80
N VAL A 83 -4.79 -0.30 1.11
CA VAL A 83 -4.86 0.48 2.36
C VAL A 83 -6.12 1.33 2.37
N LYS A 84 -6.38 2.07 1.28
CA LYS A 84 -7.58 2.91 1.10
C LYS A 84 -8.87 2.11 1.33
N GLU A 85 -9.04 1.01 0.61
CA GLU A 85 -10.23 0.15 0.70
C GLU A 85 -10.48 -0.29 2.15
N ARG A 86 -9.41 -0.67 2.85
CA ARG A 86 -9.51 -1.10 4.24
C ARG A 86 -9.87 0.03 5.20
N VAL A 87 -9.26 1.19 5.03
CA VAL A 87 -9.55 2.39 5.83
C VAL A 87 -11.00 2.82 5.65
N GLU A 88 -11.48 2.93 4.41
CA GLU A 88 -12.85 3.33 4.12
C GLU A 88 -13.87 2.33 4.67
N THR A 89 -13.57 1.02 4.59
CA THR A 89 -14.40 -0.02 5.22
C THR A 89 -14.48 0.15 6.75
N GLU A 90 -13.36 0.42 7.41
CA GLU A 90 -13.31 0.60 8.87
C GLU A 90 -13.95 1.91 9.33
N LEU A 91 -13.86 2.98 8.53
CA LEU A 91 -14.55 4.23 8.79
C LEU A 91 -16.07 4.07 8.62
N ALA A 92 -16.52 3.34 7.60
CA ALA A 92 -17.94 3.05 7.40
C ALA A 92 -18.54 2.15 8.49
N ALA A 93 -17.74 1.21 9.04
CA ALA A 93 -18.17 0.30 10.11
C ALA A 93 -18.15 0.93 11.51
N GLY A 94 -17.41 2.03 11.69
CA GLY A 94 -17.24 2.73 12.97
C GLY A 94 -18.01 4.05 13.09
N GLY A 95 -18.94 4.31 12.16
CA GLY A 95 -19.89 5.43 12.18
C GLY A 95 -21.12 5.15 13.03
#